data_AF-A0A843L379-F1
#
_entry.id   AF-A0A843L379-F1
#
_cell.length_a   1.000
_cell.length_b   1.000
_cell.length_c   1.000
_cell.angle_alpha   90.00
_cell.angle_beta   90.00
_cell.angle_gamma   90.00
#
_symmetry.space_group_name_H-M   'P 1'
#
loop_
_entity.id
_entity.type
_entity.pdbx_description
1 polymer ?
#
loop_
_entity_poly.entity_id
_entity_poly.type
_entity_poly.pdbx_seq_one_letter_code
_entity_poly.pdbx_strand_id
1 'polypeptide(L)'
;ILGIFLPAIGTLAGGFVAGWMVRGGIWNGAKAGLLAGLLGAIVISLLIVIGGTIFFGPLGFIAGLGASILIVLAVFIYQGILSLIGGAIGGALHH
;
A
#
# COMPACT_ATOMS: atom_id res chain seq x y z
N ILE A 1 -4.68 -3.29 -19.80
CA ILE A 1 -4.27 -4.54 -19.11
C ILE A 1 -3.22 -4.26 -18.03
N LEU A 2 -2.11 -3.56 -18.32
CA LEU A 2 -1.06 -3.25 -17.32
C LEU A 2 -1.51 -2.38 -16.13
N GLY A 3 -2.52 -1.51 -16.31
CA GLY A 3 -3.00 -0.61 -15.26
C GLY A 3 -3.62 -1.27 -14.03
N ILE A 4 -4.10 -2.52 -14.14
CA ILE A 4 -4.67 -3.28 -13.01
C ILE A 4 -3.57 -3.98 -12.19
N PHE A 5 -2.49 -4.40 -12.84
CA PHE A 5 -1.41 -5.16 -12.19
C PHE A 5 -0.34 -4.26 -11.57
N LEU A 6 -0.14 -3.05 -12.10
CA LEU A 6 0.86 -2.10 -11.61
C LEU A 6 0.75 -1.81 -10.09
N PRO A 7 -0.45 -1.56 -9.52
CA PRO A 7 -0.60 -1.33 -8.09
C PRO A 7 -0.24 -2.57 -7.25
N ALA A 8 -0.60 -3.77 -7.73
CA ALA A 8 -0.35 -5.03 -7.04
C ALA A 8 1.15 -5.39 -7.04
N ILE A 9 1.83 -5.22 -8.18
CA ILE A 9 3.26 -5.47 -8.30
C ILE A 9 4.06 -4.45 -7.49
N GLY A 10 3.67 -3.17 -7.53
CA GLY A 10 4.33 -2.11 -6.76
C GLY A 10 4.27 -2.37 -5.26
N THR A 11 3.12 -2.81 -4.75
CA THR A 11 2.99 -3.10 -3.31
C THR A 11 3.63 -4.42 -2.88
N LEU A 12 3.60 -5.45 -3.73
CA LEU A 12 4.40 -6.66 -3.49
C LEU A 12 5.91 -6.32 -3.42
N ALA A 13 6.41 -5.55 -4.37
CA ALA A 13 7.82 -5.16 -4.41
C ALA A 13 8.19 -4.25 -3.24
N GLY A 14 7.36 -3.26 -2.91
CA GLY A 14 7.57 -2.39 -1.75
C GLY A 14 7.57 -3.15 -0.44
N GLY A 15 6.60 -4.06 -0.26
CA GLY A 15 6.54 -4.95 0.89
C GLY A 15 7.75 -5.87 0.98
N PHE A 16 8.19 -6.43 -0.15
CA PHE A 16 9.40 -7.24 -0.25
C PHE A 16 10.66 -6.49 0.18
N VAL A 17 10.88 -5.28 -0.34
CA VAL A 17 12.02 -4.46 0.03
C VAL A 17 11.97 -4.14 1.52
N ALA A 18 10.81 -3.76 2.06
CA ALA A 18 10.63 -3.50 3.48
C ALA A 18 10.94 -4.74 4.34
N GLY A 19 10.49 -5.93 3.92
CA GLY A 19 10.78 -7.18 4.59
C GLY A 19 12.24 -7.60 4.50
N TRP A 20 12.90 -7.35 3.37
CA TRP A 20 14.32 -7.62 3.16
C TRP A 20 15.19 -6.68 4.00
N MET A 21 14.77 -5.43 4.25
CA MET A 21 15.52 -4.50 5.11
C MET A 21 15.49 -4.89 6.60
N VAL A 22 14.50 -5.67 7.04
CA VAL A 22 14.34 -6.04 8.44
C VAL A 22 14.93 -7.42 8.73
N ARG A 23 15.81 -7.51 9.73
CA ARG A 23 16.40 -8.77 10.20
C ARG A 23 15.43 -9.53 11.12
N GLY A 24 15.52 -10.87 11.13
CA GLY A 24 14.93 -11.70 12.19
C GLY A 24 13.69 -12.51 11.82
N GLY A 25 13.76 -13.28 10.74
CA GLY A 25 12.71 -14.24 10.38
C GLY A 25 11.66 -13.73 9.37
N ILE A 26 10.94 -14.69 8.79
CA ILE A 26 9.77 -14.50 7.92
C ILE A 26 8.74 -13.59 8.62
N TRP A 27 8.59 -13.76 9.93
CA TRP A 27 7.61 -13.04 10.74
C TRP A 27 7.93 -11.56 10.91
N ASN A 28 9.20 -11.20 11.11
CA ASN A 28 9.60 -9.79 11.18
C ASN A 28 9.50 -9.12 9.80
N GLY A 29 9.85 -9.84 8.73
CA GLY A 29 9.66 -9.36 7.36
C GLY A 29 8.19 -9.14 7.00
N ALA A 30 7.30 -10.06 7.40
CA ALA A 30 5.86 -9.93 7.19
C ALA A 30 5.27 -8.69 7.87
N LYS A 31 5.67 -8.41 9.12
CA LYS A 31 5.27 -7.21 9.86
C LYS A 31 5.77 -5.94 9.20
N ALA A 32 7.04 -5.93 8.76
CA ALA A 32 7.62 -4.80 8.04
C ALA A 32 6.89 -4.54 6.71
N GLY A 33 6.57 -5.61 5.98
CA GLY A 33 5.75 -5.56 4.76
C GLY A 33 4.35 -5.02 5.03
N LEU A 34 3.66 -5.49 6.07
CA LEU A 34 2.33 -4.97 6.46
C LEU A 34 2.39 -3.45 6.73
N LEU A 35 3.36 -3.00 7.52
CA LEU A 35 3.54 -1.58 7.85
C LEU A 35 3.84 -0.74 6.61
N ALA A 36 4.66 -1.25 5.68
CA ALA A 36 4.94 -0.59 4.41
C ALA A 36 3.66 -0.48 3.55
N GLY A 37 2.83 -1.52 3.52
CA GLY A 37 1.54 -1.51 2.81
C GLY A 37 0.55 -0.51 3.41
N LEU A 38 0.54 -0.38 4.73
CA LEU A 38 -0.27 0.59 5.47
C LEU A 38 0.15 2.03 5.14
N LEU A 39 1.45 2.30 5.12
CA LEU A 39 2.00 3.59 4.68
C LEU A 39 1.67 3.88 3.21
N GLY A 40 1.78 2.89 2.33
CA GLY A 40 1.40 3.02 0.92
C GLY A 40 -0.07 3.39 0.75
N ALA A 41 -0.98 2.75 1.50
CA ALA A 41 -2.40 3.05 1.47
C ALA A 41 -2.70 4.49 1.94
N ILE A 42 -2.01 4.98 2.96
CA ILE A 42 -2.11 6.37 3.43
C ILE A 42 -1.66 7.34 2.34
N VAL A 43 -0.53 7.07 1.68
CA VAL A 43 -0.01 7.92 0.60
C VAL A 43 -0.99 7.96 -0.58
N ILE A 44 -1.52 6.81 -1.00
CA ILE A 44 -2.53 6.74 -2.08
C ILE A 44 -3.78 7.53 -1.70
N SER A 45 -4.25 7.40 -0.46
CA SER A 45 -5.39 8.17 0.06
C SER A 45 -5.17 9.68 -0.08
N LEU A 46 -4.00 10.15 0.36
CA LEU A 46 -3.64 11.57 0.26
C LEU A 46 -3.57 12.03 -1.19
N LEU A 47 -2.98 11.23 -2.08
CA LEU A 47 -2.92 11.56 -3.51
C LEU A 47 -4.32 11.66 -4.15
N ILE A 48 -5.27 10.82 -3.74
CA ILE A 48 -6.66 10.89 -4.21
C ILE A 48 -7.35 12.16 -3.70
N VAL A 49 -7.19 12.50 -2.43
CA VAL A 49 -7.78 13.72 -1.85
C VAL A 49 -7.18 14.96 -2.50
N ILE A 50 -5.86 15.03 -2.62
CA ILE A 50 -5.15 16.15 -3.25
C ILE A 50 -5.53 16.26 -4.72
N GLY A 51 -5.45 15.15 -5.48
CA GLY A 51 -5.82 15.11 -6.88
C GLY A 51 -7.27 15.51 -7.10
N GLY A 52 -8.20 14.92 -6.34
CA GLY A 52 -9.62 15.27 -6.39
C GLY A 52 -9.85 16.76 -6.14
N THR A 53 -9.17 17.34 -5.15
CA THR A 53 -9.26 18.77 -4.84
C THR A 53 -8.69 19.65 -5.94
N ILE A 54 -7.55 19.28 -6.54
CA ILE A 54 -6.92 20.05 -7.62
C ILE A 54 -7.78 20.05 -8.89
N PHE A 55 -8.33 18.90 -9.28
CA PHE A 55 -9.06 18.77 -10.54
C PHE A 55 -10.53 19.20 -10.46
N PHE A 56 -11.18 19.05 -9.30
CA PHE A 56 -12.62 19.26 -9.14
C PHE A 56 -12.98 20.25 -8.02
N GLY A 57 -11.99 20.94 -7.44
CA GLY A 57 -12.19 21.99 -6.45
C GLY A 57 -12.84 21.48 -5.15
N PRO A 58 -13.68 22.30 -4.47
CA PRO A 58 -14.30 21.94 -3.19
C PRO A 58 -15.20 20.69 -3.26
N LEU A 59 -15.89 20.49 -4.39
CA LEU A 59 -16.69 19.28 -4.61
C LEU A 59 -15.80 18.04 -4.78
N GLY A 60 -14.63 18.22 -5.42
CA GLY A 60 -13.57 17.22 -5.50
C GLY A 60 -12.98 16.82 -4.16
N PHE A 61 -12.85 17.77 -3.24
CA PHE A 61 -12.39 17.50 -1.88
C PHE A 61 -13.40 16.64 -1.10
N ILE A 62 -14.69 16.99 -1.15
CA ILE A 62 -15.75 16.23 -0.46
C ILE A 62 -15.89 14.83 -1.05
N ALA A 63 -15.92 14.72 -2.38
CA ALA A 63 -15.96 13.44 -3.07
C ALA A 63 -14.69 12.61 -2.80
N GLY A 64 -13.51 13.26 -2.78
CA GLY A 64 -12.23 12.64 -2.46
C GLY A 64 -12.15 12.15 -1.01
N LEU A 65 -12.74 12.87 -0.05
CA LEU A 65 -12.85 12.42 1.34
C LEU A 65 -13.77 11.19 1.47
N GLY A 66 -14.94 11.22 0.83
CA GLY A 66 -15.86 10.07 0.86
C GLY A 66 -15.30 8.83 0.17
N ALA A 67 -14.68 9.02 -1.01
CA ALA A 67 -14.06 7.95 -1.76
C ALA A 67 -12.80 7.40 -1.07
N SER A 68 -11.97 8.26 -0.47
CA SER A 68 -10.73 7.82 0.17
C SER A 68 -10.96 6.90 1.35
N ILE A 69 -12.03 7.06 2.14
CA ILE A 69 -12.35 6.14 3.24
C ILE A 69 -12.64 4.72 2.73
N LEU A 70 -13.50 4.60 1.71
CA LEU A 70 -13.87 3.29 1.13
C LEU A 70 -12.70 2.67 0.37
N ILE A 71 -11.95 3.48 -0.35
CA ILE A 71 -10.77 3.05 -1.10
C ILE A 71 -9.68 2.62 -0.13
N VAL A 72 -9.40 3.37 0.94
CA VAL A 72 -8.41 2.97 1.95
C VAL A 72 -8.78 1.64 2.58
N LEU A 73 -10.04 1.41 2.94
CA LEU A 73 -10.46 0.12 3.49
C LEU A 73 -10.26 -1.03 2.49
N ALA A 74 -10.73 -0.88 1.25
CA ALA A 74 -10.61 -1.92 0.23
C ALA A 74 -9.16 -2.16 -0.22
N VAL A 75 -8.41 -1.07 -0.42
CA VAL A 75 -7.00 -1.09 -0.82
C VAL A 75 -6.13 -1.59 0.30
N PHE A 76 -6.37 -1.20 1.55
CA PHE A 76 -5.59 -1.68 2.69
C PHE A 76 -5.72 -3.19 2.85
N ILE A 77 -6.92 -3.75 2.70
CA ILE A 77 -7.10 -5.20 2.79
C ILE A 77 -6.32 -5.89 1.65
N TYR A 78 -6.48 -5.43 0.40
CA TYR A 78 -5.84 -6.08 -0.74
C TYR A 78 -4.32 -5.85 -0.79
N GLN A 79 -3.89 -4.60 -0.75
CA GLN A 79 -2.48 -4.20 -0.82
C GLN A 79 -1.73 -4.48 0.48
N GLY A 80 -2.38 -4.43 1.64
CA GLY A 80 -1.75 -4.79 2.92
C GLY A 80 -1.42 -6.27 2.98
N ILE A 81 -2.30 -7.15 2.50
CA ILE A 81 -2.02 -8.58 2.39
C ILE A 81 -0.91 -8.83 1.37
N LEU A 82 -0.96 -8.20 0.20
CA LEU A 82 0.09 -8.32 -0.80
C LEU A 82 1.46 -7.84 -0.29
N SER A 83 1.50 -6.71 0.40
CA SER A 83 2.71 -6.16 0.99
C SER A 83 3.23 -7.02 2.15
N LEU A 84 2.32 -7.64 2.93
CA LEU A 84 2.68 -8.63 3.94
C LEU A 84 3.32 -9.88 3.32
N ILE A 85 2.75 -10.39 2.21
CA ILE A 85 3.32 -11.53 1.48
C ILE A 85 4.69 -11.16 0.92
N GLY A 86 4.79 -10.01 0.26
CA GLY A 86 6.07 -9.49 -0.23
C GLY A 86 7.10 -9.43 0.89
N GLY A 87 6.74 -8.83 2.02
CA GLY A 87 7.63 -8.70 3.18
C GLY A 87 7.97 -10.03 3.85
N ALA A 88 7.05 -11.00 3.87
CA ALA A 88 7.34 -12.34 4.34
C ALA A 88 8.40 -13.02 3.46
N ILE A 89 8.29 -12.87 2.13
CA ILE A 89 9.26 -13.42 1.17
C ILE A 89 10.61 -12.70 1.30
N GLY A 90 10.62 -11.37 1.33
CA GLY A 90 11.83 -10.57 1.48
C GLY A 90 12.54 -10.85 2.80
N GLY A 91 11.77 -10.99 3.87
CA GLY A 91 12.24 -11.46 5.16
C GLY A 91 12.86 -12.84 5.02
N ALA A 92 12.12 -13.84 4.49
CA ALA A 92 12.58 -15.22 4.32
C ALA A 92 13.94 -15.36 3.62
N LEU A 93 14.21 -14.51 2.63
CA LEU A 93 15.43 -14.52 1.83
C LEU A 93 16.62 -13.80 2.49
N HIS A 94 16.38 -13.01 3.54
CA HIS A 94 17.44 -12.30 4.28
C HIS A 94 17.89 -13.05 5.55
N HIS A 95 17.49 -14.32 5.74
CA HIS A 95 18.01 -15.19 6.80
C HIS A 95 19.24 -15.96 6.33
#